data_AF-A0A2W5N0L5-F1
#
_entry.id   AF-A0A2W5N0L5-F1
#
_cell.length_a   1.000
_cell.length_b   1.000
_cell.length_c   1.000
_cell.angle_alpha   90.00
_cell.angle_beta   90.00
_cell.angle_gamma   90.00
#
_symmetry.space_group_name_H-M   'P 1'
#
loop_
_entity.id
_entity.type
_entity.pdbx_description
1 polymer ?
#
loop_
_entity_poly.entity_id
_entity_poly.type
_entity_poly.pdbx_seq_one_letter_code
_entity_poly.pdbx_strand_id
1 'polypeptide(L)'
;MNGRIMHIGATEQFWNTIWAFGKHVHRPSGKNPVNLALSDAVLAGGLIEAWFCPLPADPVIEVAGMPIDLLAGIEAGLAARFAPPWHKRTRATEWGRRARRTT
;
A
#
# COMPACT_ATOMS: atom_id res chain seq x y z
N MET A 1 7.18 -4.95 -18.19
CA MET A 1 7.22 -5.77 -16.96
C MET A 1 5.78 -5.97 -16.53
N ASN A 2 5.13 -7.03 -17.01
CA ASN A 2 3.70 -7.24 -16.75
C ASN A 2 3.58 -8.10 -15.48
N GLY A 3 2.78 -7.65 -14.50
CA GLY A 3 2.43 -8.42 -13.30
C GLY A 3 3.23 -8.13 -12.01
N ARG A 4 4.09 -7.11 -11.96
CA ARG A 4 4.77 -6.73 -10.71
C ARG A 4 3.86 -5.86 -9.84
N ILE A 5 3.69 -6.22 -8.57
CA ILE A 5 2.99 -5.37 -7.59
C ILE A 5 3.86 -4.14 -7.29
N MET A 6 3.37 -2.96 -7.67
CA MET A 6 4.10 -1.70 -7.53
C MET A 6 3.80 -0.98 -6.21
N HIS A 7 2.57 -1.12 -5.71
CA HIS A 7 2.08 -0.50 -4.49
C HIS A 7 1.04 -1.40 -3.82
N ILE A 8 1.00 -1.34 -2.49
CA ILE A 8 -0.04 -1.94 -1.65
C ILE A 8 -0.43 -0.84 -0.67
N GLY A 9 -1.74 -0.65 -0.48
CA GLY A 9 -2.31 0.27 0.48
C GLY A 9 -3.70 -0.20 0.88
N ALA A 10 -4.17 0.26 2.02
CA ALA A 10 -5.52 0.02 2.49
C ALA A 10 -6.36 1.31 2.52
N THR A 11 -7.66 1.18 2.26
CA THR A 11 -8.59 2.32 2.18
C THR A 11 -10.02 1.87 2.47
N GLU A 12 -10.76 2.72 3.17
CA GLU A 12 -12.21 2.56 3.37
C GLU A 12 -13.01 3.04 2.14
N GLN A 13 -12.39 3.83 1.26
CA GLN A 13 -13.06 4.52 0.14
C GLN A 13 -12.33 4.25 -1.17
N PHE A 14 -12.34 2.99 -1.62
CA PHE A 14 -11.60 2.54 -2.80
C PHE A 14 -11.76 3.47 -4.02
N TRP A 15 -12.99 3.77 -4.43
CA TRP A 15 -13.24 4.62 -5.60
C TRP A 15 -12.73 6.05 -5.43
N ASN A 16 -12.84 6.63 -4.23
CA ASN A 16 -12.30 7.96 -3.96
C ASN A 16 -10.76 7.95 -4.01
N THR A 17 -10.13 6.88 -3.54
CA THR A 17 -8.67 6.68 -3.63
C THR A 17 -8.21 6.57 -5.08
N ILE A 18 -8.89 5.74 -5.90
CA ILE A 18 -8.57 5.62 -7.34
C ILE A 18 -8.80 6.94 -8.07
N TRP A 19 -9.89 7.65 -7.78
CA TRP A 19 -10.16 8.96 -8.37
C TRP A 19 -9.10 10.00 -7.99
N ALA A 20 -8.69 10.03 -6.72
CA ALA A 20 -7.63 10.91 -6.24
C ALA A 20 -6.31 10.65 -6.99
N PHE A 21 -5.97 9.38 -7.21
CA PHE A 21 -4.82 9.01 -8.04
C PHE A 21 -4.92 9.56 -9.46
N GLY A 22 -6.05 9.34 -10.15
CA GLY A 22 -6.28 9.85 -11.50
C GLY A 22 -6.17 11.38 -11.59
N LYS A 23 -6.74 12.10 -10.62
CA LYS A 23 -6.64 13.57 -10.55
C LYS A 23 -5.19 14.05 -10.43
N HIS A 24 -4.35 13.33 -9.67
CA HIS A 24 -2.94 13.69 -9.48
C HIS A 24 -2.07 13.43 -10.71
N VAL A 25 -2.45 12.51 -11.60
CA VAL A 25 -1.78 12.34 -12.90
C VAL A 25 -1.90 13.62 -13.74
N HIS A 26 -3.08 14.23 -13.76
CA HIS A 26 -3.33 15.45 -14.55
C HIS A 26 -2.84 16.73 -13.88
N ARG A 27 -2.75 16.73 -12.54
CA ARG A 27 -2.27 17.86 -11.73
C ARG A 27 -1.45 17.32 -10.57
N PRO A 28 -0.13 17.13 -10.73
CA PRO A 28 0.73 16.64 -9.66
C PRO A 28 0.83 17.69 -8.54
N SER A 29 -0.14 17.67 -7.64
CA SER A 29 -0.20 18.52 -6.45
C SER A 29 -0.10 17.62 -5.22
N GLY A 30 1.13 17.29 -4.82
CA GLY A 30 1.34 16.50 -3.61
C GLY A 30 2.77 16.02 -3.45
N LYS A 31 3.23 15.95 -2.19
CA LYS A 31 4.53 15.36 -1.82
C LYS A 31 4.44 13.83 -1.61
N ASN A 32 3.34 13.18 -2.02
CA ASN A 32 3.19 11.74 -1.86
C ASN A 32 3.96 11.01 -2.97
N PRO A 33 5.03 10.25 -2.65
CA PRO A 33 5.85 9.58 -3.65
C PRO A 33 5.09 8.60 -4.53
N VAL A 34 4.02 7.98 -4.00
CA VAL A 34 3.18 7.04 -4.76
C VAL A 34 2.45 7.76 -5.88
N ASN A 35 1.88 8.94 -5.61
CA ASN A 35 1.16 9.72 -6.62
C ASN A 35 2.10 10.18 -7.73
N LEU A 36 3.33 10.57 -7.38
CA LEU A 36 4.36 10.97 -8.35
C LEU A 36 4.77 9.78 -9.22
N ALA A 37 5.13 8.64 -8.60
CA ALA A 37 5.54 7.45 -9.32
C ALA A 37 4.42 6.89 -10.23
N LEU A 38 3.17 6.98 -9.79
CA LEU A 38 2.01 6.63 -10.59
C LEU A 38 1.84 7.57 -11.79
N SER A 39 1.94 8.88 -11.57
CA SER A 39 1.87 9.90 -12.63
C SER A 39 2.94 9.66 -13.70
N ASP A 40 4.19 9.45 -13.28
CA ASP A 40 5.30 9.18 -14.19
C ASP A 40 5.06 7.91 -15.02
N ALA A 41 4.55 6.84 -14.39
CA ALA A 41 4.25 5.59 -15.08
C ALA A 41 3.14 5.74 -16.13
N VAL A 42 2.08 6.51 -15.83
CA VAL A 42 0.98 6.77 -16.78
C VAL A 42 1.44 7.68 -17.92
N LEU A 43 2.20 8.74 -17.62
CA LEU A 43 2.74 9.66 -18.64
C LEU A 43 3.73 8.98 -19.59
N ALA A 44 4.45 7.95 -19.11
CA ALA A 44 5.29 7.09 -19.94
C ALA A 44 4.49 6.11 -20.83
N GLY A 45 3.15 6.18 -20.84
CA GLY A 45 2.28 5.29 -21.60
C GLY A 45 2.04 3.93 -20.93
N GLY A 46 2.38 3.79 -19.65
CA GLY A 46 2.15 2.57 -18.89
C GLY A 46 0.66 2.35 -18.56
N LEU A 47 0.18 1.12 -18.76
CA LEU A 47 -1.12 0.70 -18.24
C LEU A 47 -0.97 0.34 -16.76
N ILE A 48 -1.83 0.92 -15.91
CA ILE A 48 -1.89 0.60 -14.48
C ILE A 48 -3.11 -0.27 -14.22
N GLU A 49 -2.88 -1.46 -13.68
CA GLU A 49 -3.92 -2.36 -13.19
C GLU A 49 -4.08 -2.18 -11.68
N ALA A 50 -5.32 -1.96 -11.23
CA ALA A 50 -5.67 -1.89 -9.82
C ALA A 50 -6.51 -3.11 -9.43
N TRP A 51 -6.07 -3.81 -8.38
CA TRP A 51 -6.77 -4.95 -7.80
C TRP A 51 -7.20 -4.60 -6.37
N PHE A 52 -8.35 -5.08 -5.94
CA PHE A 52 -8.84 -4.87 -4.58
C PHE A 52 -9.40 -6.15 -3.98
N CYS A 53 -9.33 -6.24 -2.66
CA CYS A 53 -9.93 -7.29 -1.86
C CYS A 53 -10.85 -6.62 -0.84
N PRO A 54 -12.18 -6.74 -0.96
CA PRO A 54 -13.09 -6.17 0.02
C PRO A 54 -12.95 -6.91 1.35
N LEU A 55 -12.94 -6.14 2.45
CA LEU A 55 -12.92 -6.65 3.82
C LEU A 55 -14.24 -6.33 4.54
N PRO A 56 -14.57 -7.04 5.63
CA PRO A 56 -15.68 -6.68 6.50
C PRO A 56 -15.57 -5.23 7.01
N ALA A 57 -16.71 -4.60 7.26
CA ALA A 57 -16.77 -3.20 7.72
C ALA A 57 -16.08 -2.95 9.06
N ASP A 58 -15.99 -3.98 9.90
CA ASP A 58 -15.22 -3.98 11.15
C ASP A 58 -14.11 -5.04 11.06
N PRO A 59 -12.97 -4.73 10.45
CA PRO A 59 -11.89 -5.67 10.23
C PRO A 59 -11.04 -5.79 11.50
N VAL A 60 -11.66 -6.16 12.62
CA VAL A 60 -10.94 -6.43 13.87
C VAL A 60 -10.95 -7.93 14.12
N ILE A 61 -9.76 -8.48 14.41
CA ILE A 61 -9.63 -9.85 14.92
C ILE A 61 -9.04 -9.81 16.32
N GLU A 62 -9.50 -10.70 17.19
CA GLU A 62 -8.92 -10.84 18.51
C GLU A 62 -7.81 -11.89 18.49
N VAL A 63 -6.60 -11.52 18.91
CA VAL A 63 -5.48 -12.44 19.05
C VAL A 63 -4.93 -12.32 20.46
N ALA A 64 -5.01 -13.41 21.23
CA ALA A 64 -4.59 -13.46 22.63
C ALA A 64 -5.21 -12.35 23.50
N GLY A 65 -6.52 -12.06 23.33
CA GLY A 65 -7.22 -11.04 24.10
C GLY A 65 -7.05 -9.60 23.59
N MET A 66 -6.27 -9.40 22.53
CA MET A 66 -6.00 -8.06 21.99
C MET A 66 -6.72 -7.85 20.65
N PRO A 67 -7.47 -6.75 20.49
CA PRO A 67 -8.04 -6.39 19.19
C PRO A 67 -6.91 -5.95 18.25
N ILE A 68 -6.83 -6.59 17.09
CA ILE A 68 -5.89 -6.26 16.04
C ILE A 68 -6.66 -5.74 14.85
N ASP A 69 -6.24 -4.57 14.37
CA ASP A 69 -6.64 -4.02 13.08
C ASP A 69 -6.14 -4.96 11.96
N LEU A 70 -7.06 -5.75 11.42
CA LEU A 70 -6.81 -6.72 10.36
C LEU A 70 -6.39 -6.01 9.07
N LEU A 71 -6.89 -4.80 8.81
CA LEU A 71 -6.59 -4.02 7.62
C LEU A 71 -5.11 -3.59 7.63
N ALA A 72 -4.64 -3.07 8.76
CA ALA A 72 -3.22 -2.77 8.96
C ALA A 72 -2.33 -4.03 8.91
N GLY A 73 -2.81 -5.13 9.50
CA GLY A 73 -2.10 -6.42 9.50
C GLY A 73 -1.94 -7.02 8.11
N ILE A 74 -3.01 -7.04 7.31
CA ILE A 74 -3.01 -7.52 5.92
C ILE A 74 -2.08 -6.66 5.07
N GLU A 75 -2.20 -5.33 5.16
CA GLU A 75 -1.32 -4.41 4.41
C GLU A 75 0.15 -4.68 4.71
N ALA A 76 0.52 -4.75 6.00
CA ALA A 76 1.88 -5.00 6.42
C ALA A 76 2.39 -6.37 5.97
N GLY A 77 1.56 -7.41 6.06
CA GLY A 77 1.88 -8.77 5.62
C GLY A 77 2.13 -8.86 4.11
N LEU A 78 1.26 -8.24 3.31
CA LEU A 78 1.41 -8.19 1.85
C LEU A 78 2.64 -7.34 1.45
N ALA A 79 2.86 -6.20 2.09
CA ALA A 79 4.03 -5.36 1.84
C ALA A 79 5.34 -6.09 2.17
N ALA A 80 5.37 -6.85 3.28
CA ALA A 80 6.51 -7.66 3.65
C ALA A 80 6.76 -8.82 2.66
N ARG A 81 5.69 -9.45 2.16
CA ARG A 81 5.76 -10.57 1.21
C ARG A 81 6.24 -10.14 -0.18
N PHE A 82 5.68 -9.04 -0.71
CA PHE A 82 5.90 -8.64 -2.10
C PHE A 82 6.95 -7.53 -2.27
N ALA A 83 7.31 -6.84 -1.19
CA ALA A 83 8.26 -5.72 -1.19
C ALA A 83 8.05 -4.72 -2.36
N PRO A 84 6.82 -4.19 -2.53
CA PRO A 84 6.51 -3.26 -3.61
C PRO A 84 7.42 -2.03 -3.60
N PRO A 85 7.93 -1.59 -4.76
CA PRO A 85 8.90 -0.50 -4.86
C PRO A 85 8.35 0.86 -4.41
N TRP A 86 7.05 1.11 -4.53
CA TRP A 86 6.44 2.39 -4.15
C TRP A 86 5.91 2.42 -2.72
N HIS A 87 5.97 1.31 -1.99
CA HIS A 87 5.52 1.30 -0.60
C HIS A 87 6.59 1.94 0.29
N LYS A 88 6.18 2.96 1.06
CA LYS A 88 7.07 3.58 2.04
C LYS A 88 7.45 2.52 3.06
N ARG A 89 8.75 2.23 3.20
CA ARG A 89 9.25 1.48 4.36
C ARG A 89 8.96 2.32 5.60
N THR A 90 7.88 2.02 6.31
CA THR A 90 7.64 2.55 7.64
C THR A 90 8.68 1.95 8.60
N ARG A 91 9.16 2.75 9.55
CA ARG A 91 10.19 2.39 10.56
C ARG A 91 9.91 1.07 11.29
N ALA A 92 8.67 0.59 11.31
CA ALA A 92 8.30 -0.73 11.86
C ALA A 92 9.06 -1.89 11.20
N THR A 93 9.31 -1.82 9.89
CA THR A 93 10.12 -2.84 9.18
C THR A 93 11.62 -2.75 9.50
N GLU A 94 12.12 -1.60 9.96
CA GLU A 94 13.50 -1.46 10.44
C GLU A 94 13.68 -2.06 11.82
N TRP A 95 12.73 -1.87 12.73
CA TRP A 95 12.72 -2.52 14.05
C TRP A 95 12.68 -4.05 13.92
N GLY A 96 11.82 -4.58 13.04
CA GLY A 96 11.75 -6.02 12.77
C GLY A 96 12.99 -6.62 12.10
N ARG A 97 13.85 -5.81 11.45
CA ARG A 97 15.17 -6.25 10.96
C ARG A 97 16.26 -6.12 12.03
N ARG A 98 16.15 -5.11 12.90
CA ARG A 98 17.09 -4.90 14.01
C ARG A 98 16.96 -5.99 15.06
N ALA A 99 15.73 -6.39 15.39
CA ALA A 99 15.46 -7.51 16.30
C ALA A 99 16.02 -8.86 15.79
N ARG A 100 16.07 -9.05 14.47
CA ARG A 100 16.64 -10.25 13.81
C ARG A 100 18.16 -10.25 13.67
N ARG A 101 18.84 -9.15 14.01
CA ARG A 101 20.32 -9.07 14.04
C ARG A 101 20.90 -9.28 15.44
N THR A 102 20.05 -9.36 16.46
CA THR A 102 20.44 -9.47 17.87
C THR A 102 20.15 -10.85 18.47
N THR A 103 19.69 -11.79 17.65
CA THR A 103 19.56 -13.23 17.92
C THR A 103 20.40 -13.98 16.90
#